data_AF-S4RJ46-F1
#
_entry.id   AF-S4RJ46-F1
#
_cell.length_a   1.000
_cell.length_b   1.000
_cell.length_c   1.000
_cell.angle_alpha   90.00
_cell.angle_beta   90.00
_cell.angle_gamma   90.00
#
_symmetry.space_group_name_H-M   'P 1'
#
loop_
_entity.id
_entity.type
_entity.pdbx_description
1 polymer ?
#
loop_
_entity_poly.entity_id
_entity_poly.type
_entity_poly.pdbx_seq_one_letter_code
_entity_poly.pdbx_strand_id
1 'polypeptide(L)'
;IKILFLLGSIPALTKVDPLDLQQQLEEESHRHRDLLQQNFVDAYDNLTLKTMMGLHWVYAHCPHAAYVMKTDSDMFVNLEVLAKFVLKPELPSRPDYFTGCPMNDFLPICDKNSWYISPEEFPGERYPQCCSGTGYASKSSMSNRSFHPERAFSTKVPFSVCKYNNLVTSHQIPPPELRRYWQQLQHDKNSTCRCAV
;
A
#
# COMPACT_ATOMS: atom_id res chain seq x y z
N ILE A 1 6.59 -9.74 10.67
CA ILE A 1 5.73 -9.01 9.70
C ILE A 1 4.85 -10.05 9.02
N LYS A 2 3.54 -9.80 8.89
CA LYS A 2 2.64 -10.65 8.10
C LYS A 2 2.17 -9.83 6.89
N ILE A 3 2.08 -10.47 5.73
CA ILE A 3 1.63 -9.87 4.47
C ILE A 3 0.35 -10.60 4.08
N LEU A 4 -0.64 -9.86 3.58
CA LEU A 4 -1.90 -10.39 3.08
C LEU A 4 -2.20 -9.73 1.73
N PHE A 5 -2.71 -10.50 0.78
CA PHE A 5 -3.18 -10.02 -0.50
C PHE A 5 -4.70 -9.92 -0.50
N LEU A 6 -5.22 -8.78 -0.96
CA LEU A 6 -6.65 -8.46 -0.89
C LEU A 6 -7.29 -8.57 -2.28
N LEU A 7 -8.28 -9.43 -2.43
CA LEU A 7 -8.97 -9.69 -3.69
C LEU A 7 -10.48 -9.53 -3.56
N GLY A 8 -11.12 -9.08 -4.64
CA GLY A 8 -12.56 -9.21 -4.83
C GLY A 8 -12.91 -10.47 -5.64
N SER A 9 -14.17 -10.59 -6.02
CA SER A 9 -14.62 -11.50 -7.06
C SER A 9 -14.14 -11.01 -8.42
N ILE A 10 -13.65 -11.94 -9.24
CA ILE A 10 -13.19 -11.66 -10.60
C ILE A 10 -14.42 -11.37 -11.48
N PRO A 11 -14.49 -10.21 -12.17
CA PRO A 11 -15.55 -9.97 -13.12
C PRO A 11 -15.43 -10.90 -14.33
N ALA A 12 -16.57 -11.34 -14.88
CA ALA A 12 -16.64 -12.21 -16.06
C ALA A 12 -16.04 -11.61 -17.36
N LEU A 13 -15.56 -10.35 -17.30
CA LEU A 13 -14.98 -9.60 -18.42
C LEU A 13 -13.47 -9.83 -18.59
N THR A 14 -12.83 -10.63 -17.73
CA THR A 14 -11.43 -11.02 -17.94
C THR A 14 -11.30 -11.90 -19.18
N LYS A 15 -10.21 -11.74 -19.96
CA LYS A 15 -9.89 -12.62 -21.10
C LYS A 15 -9.60 -14.08 -20.72
N VAL A 16 -9.65 -14.38 -19.43
CA VAL A 16 -9.44 -15.68 -18.80
C VAL A 16 -10.80 -16.15 -18.30
N ASP A 17 -11.09 -17.44 -18.48
CA ASP A 17 -12.28 -18.06 -17.91
C ASP A 17 -12.29 -17.83 -16.38
N PRO A 18 -13.32 -17.15 -15.84
CA PRO A 18 -13.40 -16.88 -14.41
C PRO A 18 -13.31 -18.14 -13.54
N LEU A 19 -13.77 -19.29 -14.06
CA LEU A 19 -13.73 -20.56 -13.33
C LEU A 19 -12.29 -21.09 -13.19
N ASP A 20 -11.51 -21.04 -14.28
CA ASP A 20 -10.10 -21.43 -14.27
C ASP A 20 -9.27 -20.54 -13.34
N LEU A 21 -9.51 -19.22 -13.38
CA LEU A 21 -8.79 -18.29 -12.52
C LEU A 21 -9.15 -18.46 -11.03
N GLN A 22 -10.41 -18.72 -10.70
CA GLN A 22 -10.82 -18.98 -9.31
C GLN A 22 -10.17 -20.26 -8.77
N GLN A 23 -10.08 -21.32 -9.58
CA GLN A 23 -9.37 -22.54 -9.18
C GLN A 23 -7.89 -22.27 -8.90
N GLN A 24 -7.21 -21.50 -9.76
CA GLN A 24 -5.81 -21.12 -9.56
C GLN A 24 -5.61 -20.32 -8.26
N LEU A 25 -6.55 -19.43 -7.92
CA LEU A 25 -6.52 -18.69 -6.66
C LEU A 25 -6.73 -19.60 -5.44
N GLU A 26 -7.59 -20.60 -5.53
CA GLU A 26 -7.77 -21.58 -4.45
C GLU A 26 -6.51 -22.40 -4.22
N GLU A 27 -5.86 -22.86 -5.29
CA GLU A 27 -4.58 -23.58 -5.22
C GLU A 27 -3.46 -22.72 -4.64
N GLU A 28 -3.39 -21.44 -5.01
CA GLU A 28 -2.46 -20.46 -4.45
C GLU A 28 -2.72 -20.28 -2.95
N SER A 29 -3.98 -20.06 -2.56
CA SER A 29 -4.39 -19.86 -1.17
C SER A 29 -4.09 -21.08 -0.31
N HIS A 30 -4.26 -22.29 -0.86
CA HIS A 30 -3.89 -23.52 -0.18
C HIS A 30 -2.38 -23.61 0.10
N ARG A 31 -1.55 -23.08 -0.80
CA ARG A 31 -0.08 -23.10 -0.69
C ARG A 31 0.45 -22.00 0.23
N HIS A 32 -0.03 -20.77 0.09
CA HIS A 32 0.56 -19.58 0.73
C HIS A 32 -0.21 -19.08 1.95
N ARG A 33 -1.55 -19.28 1.98
CA ARG A 33 -2.43 -18.92 3.09
C ARG A 33 -2.38 -17.44 3.49
N ASP A 34 -2.19 -16.57 2.50
CA ASP A 34 -2.09 -15.12 2.65
C ASP A 34 -3.09 -14.35 1.78
N LEU A 35 -4.04 -15.04 1.12
CA LEU A 35 -5.15 -14.39 0.42
C LEU A 35 -6.32 -14.07 1.34
N LEU A 36 -6.89 -12.89 1.17
CA LEU A 36 -8.19 -12.49 1.68
C LEU A 36 -9.08 -12.07 0.51
N GLN A 37 -10.08 -12.90 0.21
CA GLN A 37 -11.03 -12.67 -0.88
C GLN A 37 -12.45 -12.44 -0.33
N GLN A 38 -13.18 -11.45 -0.87
CA GLN A 38 -14.61 -11.23 -0.59
C GLN A 38 -15.46 -11.09 -1.86
N ASN A 39 -16.78 -11.16 -1.67
CA ASN A 39 -17.79 -11.16 -2.71
C ASN A 39 -18.18 -9.76 -3.21
N PHE A 40 -17.21 -8.96 -3.64
CA PHE A 40 -17.44 -7.71 -4.37
C PHE A 40 -16.61 -7.71 -5.65
N VAL A 41 -17.11 -7.10 -6.73
CA VAL A 41 -16.39 -7.05 -8.01
C VAL A 41 -15.05 -6.33 -7.84
N ASP A 42 -13.96 -7.00 -8.19
CA ASP A 42 -12.64 -6.40 -8.12
C ASP A 42 -12.45 -5.40 -9.27
N ALA A 43 -12.68 -4.12 -8.95
CA ALA A 43 -12.63 -3.00 -9.87
C ALA A 43 -12.02 -1.79 -9.16
N TYR A 44 -11.51 -0.84 -9.96
CA TYR A 44 -10.88 0.39 -9.47
C TYR A 44 -11.82 1.19 -8.54
N ASP A 45 -13.09 1.31 -8.92
CA ASP A 45 -14.10 2.03 -8.14
C ASP A 45 -14.42 1.35 -6.79
N ASN A 46 -14.13 0.05 -6.66
CA ASN A 46 -14.36 -0.75 -5.46
C ASN A 46 -13.13 -0.87 -4.55
N LEU A 47 -12.06 -0.10 -4.79
CA LEU A 47 -10.88 -0.09 -3.92
C LEU A 47 -11.19 0.31 -2.47
N THR A 48 -12.23 1.13 -2.25
CA THR A 48 -12.72 1.46 -0.90
C THR A 48 -13.24 0.22 -0.17
N LEU A 49 -14.05 -0.61 -0.83
CA LEU A 49 -14.55 -1.87 -0.27
C LEU A 49 -13.41 -2.82 0.06
N LYS A 50 -12.44 -2.96 -0.85
CA LYS A 50 -11.23 -3.77 -0.64
C LYS A 50 -10.41 -3.29 0.56
N THR A 51 -10.26 -1.98 0.73
CA THR A 51 -9.54 -1.39 1.86
C THR A 51 -10.28 -1.63 3.18
N MET A 52 -11.61 -1.41 3.20
CA MET A 52 -12.44 -1.65 4.36
C MET A 52 -12.42 -3.12 4.78
N MET A 53 -12.49 -4.05 3.82
CA MET A 53 -12.33 -5.48 4.04
C MET A 53 -11.02 -5.80 4.78
N GLY A 54 -9.89 -5.31 4.26
CA GLY A 54 -8.59 -5.58 4.85
C GLY A 54 -8.46 -5.03 6.27
N LEU A 55 -8.91 -3.79 6.50
CA LEU A 55 -8.90 -3.17 7.83
C LEU A 55 -9.80 -3.92 8.82
N HIS A 56 -11.02 -4.28 8.40
CA HIS A 56 -11.95 -5.05 9.22
C HIS A 56 -11.36 -6.42 9.60
N TRP A 57 -10.75 -7.13 8.64
CA TRP A 57 -10.14 -8.43 8.91
C TRP A 57 -8.98 -8.32 9.91
N VAL A 58 -8.11 -7.32 9.75
CA VAL A 58 -7.00 -7.08 10.68
C VAL A 58 -7.50 -6.76 12.08
N TYR A 59 -8.54 -5.92 12.20
CA TYR A 59 -9.15 -5.60 13.47
C TYR A 59 -9.71 -6.85 14.18
N ALA A 60 -10.38 -7.72 13.44
CA ALA A 60 -11.01 -8.93 13.99
C ALA A 60 -10.01 -10.06 14.29
N HIS A 61 -8.97 -10.25 13.48
CA HIS A 61 -8.10 -11.44 13.54
C HIS A 61 -6.67 -11.16 13.98
N CYS A 62 -6.26 -9.89 14.08
CA CYS A 62 -4.91 -9.49 14.47
C CYS A 62 -4.92 -8.46 15.62
N PRO A 63 -5.51 -8.78 16.78
CA PRO A 63 -5.61 -7.84 17.91
C PRO A 63 -4.25 -7.37 18.46
N HIS A 64 -3.19 -8.15 18.24
CA HIS A 64 -1.82 -7.85 18.68
C HIS A 64 -0.96 -7.16 17.61
N ALA A 65 -1.48 -6.92 16.40
CA ALA A 65 -0.73 -6.18 15.39
C ALA A 65 -0.55 -4.75 15.90
N ALA A 66 0.68 -4.27 16.06
CA ALA A 66 0.93 -2.90 16.51
C ALA A 66 0.69 -1.86 15.40
N TYR A 67 1.00 -2.23 14.15
CA TYR A 67 0.90 -1.37 12.98
C TYR A 67 0.33 -2.15 11.80
N VAL A 68 -0.33 -1.42 10.91
CA VAL A 68 -0.91 -1.91 9.66
C VAL A 68 -0.46 -0.97 8.55
N MET A 69 0.00 -1.53 7.43
CA MET A 69 0.30 -0.79 6.22
C MET A 69 -0.53 -1.32 5.06
N LYS A 70 -1.12 -0.41 4.28
CA LYS A 70 -1.71 -0.71 2.98
C LYS A 70 -0.78 -0.19 1.89
N THR A 71 -0.65 -0.93 0.80
CA THR A 71 0.09 -0.56 -0.41
C THR A 71 -0.48 -1.27 -1.62
N ASP A 72 -0.13 -0.83 -2.82
CA ASP A 72 -0.50 -1.48 -4.08
C ASP A 72 0.52 -2.57 -4.48
N SER A 73 0.13 -3.47 -5.39
CA SER A 73 0.94 -4.64 -5.80
C SER A 73 2.12 -4.30 -6.72
N ASP A 74 2.17 -3.10 -7.27
CA ASP A 74 3.24 -2.58 -8.13
C ASP A 74 4.21 -1.67 -7.35
N MET A 75 4.23 -1.83 -6.03
CA MET A 75 5.06 -1.05 -5.12
C MET A 75 6.28 -1.84 -4.68
N PHE A 76 7.45 -1.21 -4.74
CA PHE A 76 8.59 -1.62 -3.93
C PHE A 76 8.35 -1.19 -2.48
N VAL A 77 8.62 -2.09 -1.53
CA VAL A 77 8.52 -1.78 -0.09
C VAL A 77 9.79 -2.26 0.63
N ASN A 78 10.54 -1.33 1.22
CA ASN A 78 11.64 -1.67 2.11
C ASN A 78 11.13 -1.94 3.52
N LEU A 79 10.90 -3.21 3.85
CA LEU A 79 10.34 -3.61 5.15
C LEU A 79 11.23 -3.26 6.34
N GLU A 80 12.56 -3.25 6.18
CA GLU A 80 13.49 -2.89 7.27
C GLU A 80 13.41 -1.40 7.59
N VAL A 81 13.39 -0.58 6.54
CA VAL A 81 13.27 0.88 6.66
C VAL A 81 11.89 1.25 7.19
N LEU A 82 10.83 0.62 6.68
CA LEU A 82 9.47 0.75 7.21
C LEU A 82 9.42 0.48 8.71
N ALA A 83 9.97 -0.66 9.17
CA ALA A 83 9.96 -1.03 10.58
C ALA A 83 10.64 0.04 11.45
N LYS A 84 11.80 0.55 11.02
CA LYS A 84 12.50 1.66 11.71
C LYS A 84 11.61 2.92 11.79
N PHE A 85 10.93 3.27 10.70
CA PHE A 85 10.09 4.47 10.62
C PHE A 85 8.78 4.37 11.41
N VAL A 86 8.14 3.20 11.49
CA VAL A 86 6.87 3.06 12.22
C VAL A 86 7.09 2.78 13.70
N LEU A 87 8.14 2.03 14.06
CA LEU A 87 8.41 1.69 15.46
C LEU A 87 9.03 2.84 16.23
N LYS A 88 9.91 3.64 15.61
CA LYS A 88 10.67 4.76 16.21
C LYS A 88 10.82 4.63 17.73
N PRO A 89 11.58 3.62 18.21
CA PRO A 89 11.61 3.26 19.63
C PRO A 89 12.10 4.40 20.54
N GLU A 90 12.78 5.39 19.97
CA GLU A 90 13.31 6.55 20.69
C GLU A 90 12.27 7.66 20.92
N LEU A 91 11.08 7.56 20.33
CA LEU A 91 10.00 8.52 20.51
C LEU A 91 8.91 7.95 21.43
N PRO A 92 8.19 8.82 22.17
CA PRO A 92 7.00 8.40 22.90
C PRO A 92 6.00 7.69 21.99
N SER A 93 5.34 6.66 22.53
CA SER A 93 4.28 5.96 21.80
C SER A 93 3.20 6.93 21.37
N ARG A 94 2.93 6.98 20.07
CA ARG A 94 1.85 7.78 19.46
C ARG A 94 0.67 6.88 19.17
N PRO A 95 -0.38 6.85 20.01
CA PRO A 95 -1.52 5.96 19.82
C PRO A 95 -2.32 6.29 18.55
N ASP A 96 -2.19 7.51 18.06
CA ASP A 96 -2.86 8.10 16.90
C ASP A 96 -2.02 8.09 15.61
N TYR A 97 -0.87 7.42 15.60
CA TYR A 97 0.08 7.51 14.49
C TYR A 97 -0.50 7.04 13.15
N PHE A 98 -0.47 7.94 12.16
CA PHE A 98 -0.79 7.66 10.76
C PHE A 98 0.22 8.38 9.85
N THR A 99 0.80 7.68 8.87
CA THR A 99 1.83 8.21 7.96
C THR A 99 1.65 7.70 6.54
N GLY A 100 2.16 8.43 5.57
CA GLY A 100 2.14 8.08 4.15
C GLY A 100 2.60 9.26 3.29
N CYS A 101 2.40 9.14 1.98
CA CYS A 101 2.64 10.22 1.04
C CYS A 101 1.35 11.05 0.87
N PRO A 102 1.28 12.29 1.39
CA PRO A 102 0.06 13.09 1.35
C PRO A 102 -0.27 13.56 -0.06
N MET A 103 -1.55 13.51 -0.43
CA MET A 103 -2.11 14.22 -1.58
C MET A 103 -2.69 15.53 -1.08
N ASN A 104 -1.95 16.62 -1.29
CA ASN A 104 -2.38 17.95 -0.90
C ASN A 104 -3.20 18.59 -2.03
N ASP A 105 -4.26 19.31 -1.66
CA ASP A 105 -5.06 20.15 -2.57
C ASP A 105 -5.62 19.43 -3.80
N PHE A 106 -5.89 18.13 -3.69
CA PHE A 106 -6.44 17.35 -4.79
C PHE A 106 -7.89 17.78 -5.10
N LEU A 107 -8.13 18.14 -6.35
CA LEU A 107 -9.44 18.57 -6.84
C LEU A 107 -10.18 17.38 -7.47
N PRO A 108 -11.52 17.33 -7.35
CA PRO A 108 -12.35 16.45 -8.16
C PRO A 108 -12.05 16.60 -9.65
N ILE A 109 -11.78 15.48 -10.33
CA ILE A 109 -11.54 15.48 -11.76
C ILE A 109 -12.90 15.36 -12.46
N CYS A 110 -13.29 16.41 -13.18
CA CYS A 110 -14.55 16.45 -13.93
C CYS A 110 -14.42 15.95 -15.37
N ASP A 111 -13.19 15.71 -15.83
CA ASP A 111 -12.93 15.13 -17.16
C ASP A 111 -13.23 13.64 -17.16
N LYS A 112 -13.86 13.14 -18.22
CA LYS A 112 -14.24 11.72 -18.39
C LYS A 112 -13.03 10.81 -18.66
N ASN A 113 -12.15 10.68 -17.67
CA ASN A 113 -11.06 9.72 -17.62
C ASN A 113 -11.29 8.71 -16.48
N SER A 114 -10.34 7.82 -16.21
CA SER A 114 -10.44 6.79 -15.16
C SER A 114 -10.51 7.32 -13.73
N TRP A 115 -10.38 8.64 -13.54
CA TRP A 115 -10.42 9.34 -12.25
C TRP A 115 -11.58 10.33 -12.18
N TYR A 116 -12.48 10.28 -13.16
CA TYR A 116 -13.69 11.08 -13.17
C TYR A 116 -14.52 10.83 -11.91
N ILE A 117 -14.98 11.90 -11.29
CA ILE A 117 -16.01 11.83 -10.25
C ILE A 117 -17.15 12.76 -10.61
N SER A 118 -18.38 12.26 -10.47
CA SER A 118 -19.56 13.09 -10.70
C SER A 118 -19.80 14.03 -9.50
N PRO A 119 -20.37 15.23 -9.72
CA PRO A 119 -20.80 16.10 -8.62
C PRO A 119 -21.84 15.44 -7.69
N GLU A 120 -22.61 14.48 -8.19
CA GLU A 120 -23.52 13.66 -7.38
C GLU A 120 -22.77 12.73 -6.42
N GLU A 121 -21.66 12.13 -6.85
CA GLU A 121 -20.82 11.27 -6.00
C GLU A 121 -20.01 12.07 -4.99
N PHE A 122 -19.50 13.24 -5.38
CA PHE A 122 -18.77 14.14 -4.49
C PHE A 122 -19.11 15.61 -4.77
N PRO A 123 -19.97 16.24 -3.95
CA PRO A 123 -20.37 17.63 -4.14
C PRO A 123 -19.33 18.64 -3.61
N GLY A 124 -18.25 18.16 -2.98
CA GLY A 124 -17.22 19.03 -2.42
C GLY A 124 -16.31 19.61 -3.49
N GLU A 125 -15.82 20.83 -3.27
CA GLU A 125 -14.86 21.46 -4.18
C GLU A 125 -13.44 20.88 -4.06
N ARG A 126 -13.11 20.29 -2.91
CA ARG A 126 -11.78 19.76 -2.58
C ARG A 126 -11.91 18.47 -1.79
N TYR A 127 -11.04 17.51 -2.12
CA TYR A 127 -10.96 16.30 -1.31
C TYR A 127 -10.36 16.59 0.07
N PRO A 128 -10.82 15.88 1.12
CA PRO A 128 -10.11 15.85 2.39
C PRO A 128 -8.66 15.38 2.21
N GLN A 129 -7.79 15.79 3.12
CA GLN A 129 -6.41 15.32 3.12
C GLN A 129 -6.36 13.80 3.21
N CYS A 130 -5.72 13.17 2.23
CA CYS A 130 -5.57 11.72 2.15
C CYS A 130 -4.16 11.35 1.67
N CYS A 131 -3.81 10.06 1.79
CA CYS A 131 -2.54 9.54 1.28
C CYS A 131 -2.71 8.97 -0.12
N SER A 132 -1.68 9.08 -0.95
CA SER A 132 -1.64 8.44 -2.27
C SER A 132 -1.58 6.92 -2.16
N GLY A 133 -1.84 6.24 -3.28
CA GLY A 133 -1.75 4.78 -3.42
C GLY A 133 -0.37 4.18 -3.12
N THR A 134 0.69 5.02 -3.07
CA THR A 134 2.08 4.62 -2.75
C THR A 134 2.26 3.99 -1.37
N GLY A 135 1.23 4.05 -0.53
CA GLY A 135 1.13 3.33 0.71
C GLY A 135 1.03 4.24 1.91
N TYR A 136 0.36 3.73 2.93
CA TYR A 136 0.21 4.41 4.21
C TYR A 136 0.24 3.39 5.34
N ALA A 137 0.85 3.79 6.45
CA ALA A 137 1.00 2.97 7.63
C ALA A 137 0.39 3.65 8.85
N SER A 138 -0.11 2.85 9.78
CA SER A 138 -0.85 3.38 10.92
C SER A 138 -0.83 2.43 12.11
N LYS A 139 -1.06 2.95 13.32
CA LYS A 139 -1.39 2.10 14.47
C LYS A 139 -2.67 1.32 14.19
N SER A 140 -2.73 0.08 14.68
CA SER A 140 -3.91 -0.78 14.56
C SER A 140 -5.10 -0.28 15.39
N SER A 141 -4.84 0.37 16.53
CA SER A 141 -5.85 1.10 17.30
C SER A 141 -6.34 2.28 16.45
N MET A 142 -7.43 2.11 15.73
CA MET A 142 -7.95 3.09 14.75
C MET A 142 -8.56 4.36 15.40
N SER A 143 -8.24 4.65 16.65
CA SER A 143 -8.77 5.77 17.42
C SER A 143 -8.04 7.08 17.11
N ASN A 144 -8.80 8.08 16.64
CA ASN A 144 -8.41 9.49 16.50
C ASN A 144 -7.02 9.71 15.87
N ARG A 145 -6.88 9.37 14.57
CA ARG A 145 -5.59 9.39 13.86
C ARG A 145 -5.07 10.81 13.60
N SER A 146 -3.80 11.04 13.90
CA SER A 146 -3.04 12.23 13.53
C SER A 146 -2.07 11.91 12.41
N PHE A 147 -2.14 12.67 11.31
CA PHE A 147 -1.25 12.48 10.18
C PHE A 147 0.14 13.06 10.45
N HIS A 148 1.16 12.25 10.22
CA HIS A 148 2.56 12.64 10.29
C HIS A 148 3.19 12.40 8.91
N PRO A 149 3.51 13.46 8.13
CA PRO A 149 4.11 13.29 6.82
C PRO A 149 5.52 12.72 6.94
N GLU A 150 5.84 11.71 6.11
CA GLU A 150 7.17 11.11 6.05
C GLU A 150 7.70 11.10 4.62
N ARG A 151 8.90 11.68 4.43
CA ARG A 151 9.53 11.82 3.10
C ARG A 151 9.96 10.49 2.48
N ALA A 152 9.96 9.41 3.27
CA ALA A 152 10.36 8.09 2.80
C ALA A 152 9.25 7.37 2.01
N PHE A 153 8.02 7.87 2.02
CA PHE A 153 6.96 7.44 1.11
C PHE A 153 7.00 8.32 -0.14
N SER A 154 7.44 7.76 -1.27
CA SER A 154 7.65 8.54 -2.50
C SER A 154 7.07 7.86 -3.74
N THR A 155 6.56 8.68 -4.66
CA THR A 155 6.18 8.25 -5.99
C THR A 155 7.41 8.13 -6.90
N LYS A 156 7.60 6.96 -7.53
CA LYS A 156 8.52 6.72 -8.67
C LYS A 156 9.94 7.25 -8.47
N VAL A 157 10.73 6.59 -7.62
CA VAL A 157 12.14 6.94 -7.37
C VAL A 157 13.05 6.12 -8.27
N PRO A 158 13.94 6.74 -9.07
CA PRO A 158 14.93 6.01 -9.85
C PRO A 158 15.80 5.12 -8.95
N PHE A 159 16.00 3.88 -9.37
CA PHE A 159 16.70 2.90 -8.55
C PHE A 159 18.17 3.28 -8.33
N SER A 160 18.55 3.35 -7.06
CA SER A 160 19.93 3.22 -6.62
C SER A 160 19.92 2.67 -5.20
N VAL A 161 20.94 1.89 -4.85
CA VAL A 161 21.11 1.32 -3.50
C VAL A 161 21.00 2.43 -2.45
N CYS A 162 21.65 3.57 -2.70
CA CYS A 162 21.69 4.70 -1.77
C CYS A 162 20.33 5.35 -1.50
N LYS A 163 19.51 5.52 -2.53
CA LYS A 163 18.15 6.05 -2.36
C LYS A 163 17.29 5.02 -1.64
N TYR A 164 17.35 3.77 -2.07
CA TYR A 164 16.46 2.71 -1.59
C TYR A 164 16.82 2.20 -0.17
N ASN A 165 18.04 2.47 0.32
CA ASN A 165 18.43 2.25 1.72
C ASN A 165 17.72 3.17 2.72
N ASN A 166 17.15 4.29 2.26
CA ASN A 166 16.41 5.25 3.10
C ASN A 166 14.95 5.46 2.65
N LEU A 167 14.51 4.69 1.65
CA LEU A 167 13.19 4.78 1.05
C LEU A 167 12.28 3.69 1.62
N VAL A 168 11.04 4.03 1.98
CA VAL A 168 10.02 3.05 2.38
C VAL A 168 9.34 2.48 1.14
N THR A 169 8.82 3.34 0.25
CA THR A 169 8.10 2.88 -0.95
C THR A 169 8.53 3.56 -2.25
N SER A 170 8.40 2.83 -3.37
CA SER A 170 8.54 3.35 -4.74
C SER A 170 7.52 2.69 -5.67
N HIS A 171 6.87 3.48 -6.50
CA HIS A 171 5.73 3.07 -7.35
C HIS A 171 6.15 2.59 -8.75
N GLN A 172 5.28 1.76 -9.37
CA GLN A 172 5.41 1.21 -10.72
C GLN A 172 6.64 0.32 -10.93
N ILE A 173 6.93 -0.56 -9.97
CA ILE A 173 8.04 -1.50 -10.07
C ILE A 173 7.49 -2.91 -10.37
N PRO A 174 7.70 -3.46 -11.58
CA PRO A 174 7.18 -4.78 -11.94
C PRO A 174 7.93 -5.91 -11.19
N PRO A 175 7.35 -7.12 -11.07
CA PRO A 175 7.94 -8.21 -10.30
C PRO A 175 9.40 -8.59 -10.62
N PRO A 176 9.85 -8.59 -11.90
CA PRO A 176 11.26 -8.85 -12.21
C PRO A 176 12.21 -7.79 -11.65
N GLU A 177 11.81 -6.51 -11.72
CA GLU A 177 12.59 -5.40 -11.16
C GLU A 177 12.58 -5.42 -9.63
N LEU A 178 11.43 -5.71 -9.00
CA LEU A 178 11.34 -5.86 -7.55
C LEU A 178 12.38 -6.87 -7.03
N ARG A 179 12.46 -8.04 -7.66
CA ARG A 179 13.45 -9.08 -7.30
C ARG A 179 14.88 -8.58 -7.48
N ARG A 180 15.17 -7.95 -8.62
CA ARG A 180 16.51 -7.41 -8.92
C ARG A 180 16.94 -6.34 -7.91
N TYR A 181 16.07 -5.36 -7.66
CA TYR A 181 16.32 -4.26 -6.72
C TYR A 181 16.53 -4.80 -5.31
N TRP A 182 15.70 -5.74 -4.88
CA TRP A 182 15.84 -6.39 -3.57
C TRP A 182 17.17 -7.13 -3.44
N GLN A 183 17.53 -7.97 -4.42
CA GLN A 183 18.80 -8.71 -4.42
C GLN A 183 20.00 -7.77 -4.35
N GLN A 184 19.99 -6.69 -5.12
CA GLN A 184 21.07 -5.72 -5.13
C GLN A 184 21.17 -4.96 -3.80
N LEU A 185 20.04 -4.58 -3.20
CA LEU A 185 20.01 -3.95 -1.86
C LEU A 185 20.58 -4.86 -0.78
N GLN A 186 20.33 -6.17 -0.86
CA GLN A 186 20.91 -7.12 0.09
C GLN A 186 22.41 -7.32 -0.12
N HIS A 187 22.88 -7.32 -1.37
CA HIS A 187 24.30 -7.44 -1.70
C HIS A 187 25.11 -6.20 -1.29
N ASP A 188 24.59 -5.01 -1.58
CA ASP A 188 25.28 -3.73 -1.39
C ASP A 188 24.84 -2.99 -0.12
N LYS A 189 24.28 -3.71 0.86
CA LYS A 189 23.65 -3.13 2.06
C LYS A 189 24.58 -2.20 2.86
N ASN A 190 25.87 -2.51 2.85
CA ASN A 190 26.92 -1.80 3.60
C ASN A 190 27.78 -0.87 2.70
N SER A 191 27.41 -0.73 1.43
CA SER A 191 28.15 0.13 0.51
C SER A 191 28.02 1.60 0.94
N THR A 192 29.15 2.31 1.04
CA THR A 192 29.18 3.71 1.43
C THR A 192 28.60 4.58 0.33
N CYS A 193 27.45 5.16 0.61
CA CYS A 193 26.81 6.14 -0.25
C CYS A 193 27.46 7.50 -0.09
N ARG A 194 28.08 8.02 -1.15
CA ARG A 194 28.54 9.41 -1.17
C ARG A 194 27.33 10.31 -1.41
N CYS A 195 27.18 11.36 -0.60
CA CYS A 195 26.22 12.42 -0.89
C CYS A 195 26.62 13.06 -2.23
N ALA A 196 25.65 13.31 -3.11
CA ALA A 196 25.89 14.17 -4.26
C ALA A 196 26.21 15.57 -3.71
N VAL A 197 27.35 16.13 -4.14
CA VAL A 197 27.76 17.52 -3.86
C VAL A 197 26.92 18.46 -4.72
#